data_AF-A0A1G4QII5-F1
#
_entry.id   AF-A0A1G4QII5-F1
#
_cell.length_a   1.000
_cell.length_b   1.000
_cell.length_c   1.000
_cell.angle_alpha   90.00
_cell.angle_beta   90.00
_cell.angle_gamma   90.00
#
_symmetry.space_group_name_H-M   'P 1'
#
loop_
_entity.id
_entity.type
_entity.pdbx_description
1 polymer ?
#
loop_
_entity_poly.entity_id
_entity_poly.type
_entity_poly.pdbx_seq_one_letter_code
_entity_poly.pdbx_strand_id
1 'polypeptide(L)'
;MALGLFIMLIILIVLAAMALLITGIVFVVVGFWNKKKGGKGTKRTIGIVLLAIPLLLCAYVAGRVLLYNSSVKCVADEWRYKPFFMPRNSVTGSNEMLRELLESADDEDEDKIYREFAENVRDDRYFEDTVDDFFDKINDLDVELDPDDFLKDYGKDVHLEGDKDTYLDGRIYSAGIDGETYYCYVRICITNYNDKDDVGLQQFIVCTEDKVDELYGIIEEGDVDIYLYVL
;
A
#
# COMPACT_ATOMS: atom_id res chain seq x y z
N MET A 1 -18.72 -0.51 11.88
CA MET A 1 -20.05 -0.12 11.35
C MET A 1 -19.99 0.91 10.20
N ALA A 2 -19.01 1.81 10.16
CA ALA A 2 -18.90 2.83 9.11
C ALA A 2 -18.61 2.28 7.68
N LEU A 3 -17.78 1.24 7.56
CA LEU A 3 -17.41 0.65 6.25
C LEU A 3 -18.60 0.00 5.53
N GLY A 4 -19.44 -0.74 6.27
CA GLY A 4 -20.64 -1.38 5.70
C GLY A 4 -21.68 -0.35 5.23
N LEU A 5 -21.83 0.76 5.95
CA LEU A 5 -22.67 1.89 5.53
C LEU A 5 -22.12 2.58 4.27
N PHE A 6 -20.80 2.71 4.15
CA PHE A 6 -20.16 3.31 2.98
C PHE A 6 -20.34 2.46 1.72
N ILE A 7 -20.12 1.15 1.81
CA ILE A 7 -20.35 0.22 0.68
C ILE A 7 -21.83 0.21 0.29
N MET A 8 -22.74 0.18 1.27
CA MET A 8 -24.18 0.24 1.03
C MET A 8 -24.58 1.54 0.30
N LEU A 9 -23.99 2.68 0.69
CA LEU A 9 -24.20 3.97 0.03
C LEU A 9 -23.75 3.95 -1.43
N ILE A 10 -22.58 3.38 -1.72
CA ILE A 10 -22.07 3.25 -3.11
C ILE A 10 -23.03 2.39 -3.94
N ILE A 11 -23.46 1.24 -3.43
CA ILE A 11 -24.42 0.36 -4.12
C ILE A 11 -25.72 1.11 -4.41
N LEU A 12 -26.23 1.88 -3.45
CA LEU A 12 -27.45 2.68 -3.61
C LEU A 12 -27.30 3.77 -4.69
N ILE A 13 -26.15 4.43 -4.74
CA ILE A 13 -25.83 5.43 -5.78
C ILE A 13 -25.77 4.77 -7.16
N VAL A 14 -25.14 3.59 -7.28
CA VAL A 14 -25.06 2.85 -8.55
C VAL A 14 -26.44 2.40 -9.02
N LEU A 15 -27.28 1.87 -8.11
CA LEU A 15 -28.65 1.48 -8.44
C LEU A 15 -29.51 2.67 -8.86
N ALA A 16 -29.38 3.82 -8.18
CA ALA A 16 -30.08 5.04 -8.54
C ALA A 16 -29.63 5.57 -9.93
N ALA A 17 -28.33 5.53 -10.22
CA ALA A 17 -27.79 5.91 -11.52
C ALA A 17 -28.31 5.00 -12.64
N MET A 18 -28.36 3.69 -12.42
CA MET A 18 -28.94 2.73 -13.37
C MET A 18 -30.43 2.98 -13.62
N ALA A 19 -31.22 3.23 -12.56
CA ALA A 19 -32.64 3.51 -12.69
C ALA A 19 -32.90 4.80 -13.50
N LEU A 20 -32.09 5.84 -13.29
CA LEU A 20 -32.14 7.09 -14.07
C LEU A 20 -31.75 6.86 -15.53
N LEU A 21 -30.74 6.03 -15.81
CA LEU A 21 -30.31 5.67 -17.16
C LEU A 21 -31.42 4.93 -17.92
N ILE A 22 -32.03 3.92 -17.31
CA ILE A 22 -33.16 3.18 -17.89
C ILE A 22 -34.34 4.13 -18.16
N THR A 23 -34.67 5.00 -17.20
CA THR A 23 -35.75 5.98 -17.35
C THR A 23 -35.46 6.97 -18.49
N GLY A 24 -34.22 7.47 -18.60
CA GLY A 24 -33.77 8.34 -19.68
C GLY A 24 -33.88 7.66 -21.05
N ILE A 25 -33.45 6.40 -21.18
CA ILE A 25 -33.56 5.60 -22.41
C ILE A 25 -35.04 5.43 -22.79
N VAL A 26 -35.90 5.07 -21.84
CA VAL A 26 -37.36 4.92 -22.08
C VAL A 26 -37.97 6.24 -22.58
N PHE A 27 -37.63 7.37 -21.97
CA PHE A 27 -38.11 8.69 -22.43
C PHE A 27 -37.63 9.05 -23.84
N VAL A 28 -36.39 8.70 -24.19
CA VAL A 28 -35.86 8.90 -25.55
C VAL A 28 -36.59 8.01 -26.55
N VAL A 29 -36.77 6.71 -26.26
CA VAL A 29 -37.47 5.76 -27.14
C VAL A 29 -38.94 6.15 -27.34
N VAL A 30 -39.66 6.44 -26.25
CA VAL A 30 -41.07 6.90 -26.31
C VAL A 30 -41.17 8.25 -27.02
N GLY A 31 -40.21 9.17 -26.80
CA GLY A 31 -40.13 10.46 -27.48
C GLY A 31 -39.88 10.32 -28.99
N PHE A 32 -39.13 9.30 -29.42
CA PHE A 32 -38.91 8.99 -30.84
C PHE A 32 -40.11 8.30 -31.49
N TRP A 33 -40.84 7.45 -30.77
CA TRP A 33 -42.03 6.76 -31.30
C TRP A 33 -43.27 7.65 -31.37
N ASN A 34 -43.43 8.61 -30.44
CA ASN A 34 -44.57 9.54 -30.44
C ASN A 34 -44.43 10.74 -31.40
N LYS A 35 -43.62 10.62 -32.46
CA LYS A 35 -43.29 11.69 -33.44
C LYS A 35 -44.48 12.24 -34.25
N LYS A 36 -45.73 11.82 -33.96
CA LYS A 36 -46.90 12.11 -34.80
C LYS A 36 -47.73 13.34 -34.43
N LYS A 37 -47.43 14.10 -33.36
CA LYS A 37 -48.08 15.41 -33.13
C LYS A 37 -47.10 16.43 -32.55
N GLY A 38 -47.02 17.59 -33.19
CA GLY A 38 -46.05 18.67 -32.96
C GLY A 38 -46.08 19.30 -31.56
N GLY A 39 -45.52 18.60 -30.58
CA GLY A 39 -45.25 19.11 -29.23
C GLY A 39 -43.78 19.50 -29.06
N LYS A 40 -43.57 20.75 -28.64
CA LYS A 40 -42.30 21.50 -28.50
C LYS A 40 -41.20 20.73 -27.75
N GLY A 41 -39.94 21.03 -28.08
CA GLY A 41 -38.70 20.30 -27.74
C GLY A 41 -38.36 20.02 -26.27
N THR A 42 -39.21 20.39 -25.32
CA THR A 42 -38.97 20.25 -23.86
C THR A 42 -38.80 18.79 -23.41
N LYS A 43 -39.54 17.83 -23.99
CA LYS A 43 -39.44 16.40 -23.62
C LYS A 43 -38.12 15.75 -24.05
N ARG A 44 -37.51 16.24 -25.14
CA ARG A 44 -36.19 15.78 -25.61
C ARG A 44 -35.07 16.30 -24.71
N THR A 45 -35.14 17.56 -24.31
CA THR A 45 -34.14 18.17 -23.42
C THR A 45 -34.12 17.49 -22.05
N ILE A 46 -35.29 17.15 -21.48
CA ILE A 46 -35.38 16.42 -20.21
C ILE A 46 -34.76 15.01 -20.31
N GLY A 47 -35.00 14.29 -21.41
CA GLY A 47 -34.40 12.97 -21.64
C GLY A 47 -32.87 13.01 -21.77
N ILE A 48 -32.32 14.05 -22.42
CA ILE A 48 -30.87 14.24 -22.55
C ILE A 48 -30.23 14.57 -21.18
N VAL A 49 -30.86 15.44 -20.39
CA VAL A 49 -30.37 15.78 -19.04
C VAL A 49 -30.41 14.57 -18.10
N LEU A 50 -31.47 13.76 -18.18
CA LEU A 50 -31.60 12.52 -17.40
C LEU A 50 -30.57 11.44 -17.78
N LEU A 51 -30.05 11.45 -19.01
CA LEU A 51 -28.95 10.57 -19.43
C LEU A 51 -27.57 11.12 -19.06
N ALA A 52 -27.41 12.45 -19.04
CA ALA A 52 -26.15 13.09 -18.71
C ALA A 52 -25.75 12.89 -17.24
N ILE A 53 -26.70 12.92 -16.30
CA ILE A 53 -26.41 12.80 -14.86
C ILE A 53 -25.80 11.43 -14.50
N PRO A 54 -26.37 10.28 -14.91
CA PRO A 54 -25.76 8.96 -14.69
C PRO A 54 -24.40 8.81 -15.37
N LEU A 55 -24.24 9.33 -16.59
CA LEU A 55 -22.97 9.28 -17.31
C LEU A 55 -21.87 10.06 -16.57
N LEU A 56 -22.19 11.25 -16.05
CA LEU A 56 -21.27 12.04 -15.24
C LEU A 56 -20.93 11.34 -13.92
N LEU A 57 -21.91 10.69 -13.27
CA LEU A 57 -21.67 9.87 -12.07
C LEU A 57 -20.75 8.67 -12.36
N CYS A 58 -20.99 7.94 -13.46
CA CYS A 58 -20.13 6.84 -13.88
C CYS A 58 -18.72 7.33 -14.22
N ALA A 59 -18.58 8.46 -14.92
CA ALA A 59 -17.27 9.06 -15.22
C ALA A 59 -16.55 9.51 -13.95
N TYR A 60 -17.25 10.08 -12.96
CA TYR A 60 -16.69 10.45 -11.67
C TYR A 60 -16.20 9.23 -10.87
N VAL A 61 -17.01 8.17 -10.77
CA VAL A 61 -16.62 6.94 -10.08
C VAL A 61 -15.43 6.28 -10.79
N ALA A 62 -15.47 6.17 -12.12
CA ALA A 62 -14.37 5.64 -12.91
C ALA A 62 -13.09 6.47 -12.72
N GLY A 63 -13.19 7.80 -12.73
CA GLY A 63 -12.07 8.70 -12.47
C GLY A 63 -11.47 8.51 -11.07
N ARG A 64 -12.31 8.33 -10.03
CA ARG A 64 -11.84 8.07 -8.66
C ARG A 64 -11.20 6.70 -8.51
N VAL A 65 -11.73 5.66 -9.16
CA VAL A 65 -11.14 4.31 -9.19
C VAL A 65 -9.80 4.33 -9.93
N LEU A 66 -9.69 5.05 -11.05
CA LEU A 66 -8.45 5.20 -11.79
C LEU A 66 -7.39 5.96 -10.98
N LEU A 67 -7.77 7.06 -10.32
CA LEU A 67 -6.88 7.80 -9.43
C LEU A 67 -6.40 6.93 -8.26
N TYR A 68 -7.30 6.13 -7.68
CA TYR A 68 -6.98 5.18 -6.60
C TYR A 68 -5.99 4.09 -7.03
N ASN A 69 -6.22 3.47 -8.20
CA ASN A 69 -5.29 2.45 -8.72
C ASN A 69 -3.96 3.06 -9.17
N SER A 70 -3.91 4.33 -9.55
CA SER A 70 -2.65 5.01 -9.88
C SER A 70 -1.83 5.41 -8.65
N SER A 71 -2.47 5.50 -7.48
CA SER A 71 -1.82 5.94 -6.23
C SER A 71 -1.34 4.81 -5.35
N VAL A 72 -1.79 3.56 -5.57
CA VAL A 72 -1.26 2.38 -4.87
C VAL A 72 -0.18 1.77 -5.76
N LYS A 73 1.09 1.98 -5.39
CA LYS A 73 2.24 1.47 -6.16
C LYS A 73 3.12 0.50 -5.38
N CYS A 74 2.90 0.40 -4.07
CA CYS A 74 3.78 -0.26 -3.13
C CYS A 74 2.95 -0.82 -1.96
N VAL A 75 3.53 -1.70 -1.15
CA VAL A 75 2.84 -2.39 -0.03
C VAL A 75 2.41 -1.38 1.03
N ALA A 76 3.28 -0.45 1.39
CA ALA A 76 2.98 0.60 2.37
C ALA A 76 1.80 1.50 1.94
N ASP A 77 1.70 1.86 0.65
CA ASP A 77 0.57 2.62 0.13
C ASP A 77 -0.74 1.85 0.32
N GLU A 78 -0.75 0.54 0.04
CA GLU A 78 -1.95 -0.27 0.27
C GLU A 78 -2.39 -0.22 1.74
N TRP A 79 -1.45 -0.33 2.68
CA TRP A 79 -1.76 -0.29 4.12
C TRP A 79 -2.27 1.08 4.59
N ARG A 80 -1.73 2.19 4.07
CA ARG A 80 -2.19 3.56 4.36
C ARG A 80 -3.65 3.79 3.94
N TYR A 81 -4.03 3.28 2.77
CA TYR A 81 -5.35 3.49 2.18
C TYR A 81 -6.39 2.45 2.63
N LYS A 82 -5.96 1.22 2.90
CA LYS A 82 -6.77 0.13 3.46
C LYS A 82 -6.16 -0.30 4.79
N PRO A 83 -6.56 0.32 5.92
CA PRO A 83 -6.08 -0.09 7.24
C PRO A 83 -6.36 -1.59 7.40
N PHE A 84 -5.27 -2.36 7.41
CA PHE A 84 -5.29 -3.80 7.25
C PHE A 84 -5.58 -4.41 8.62
N PHE A 85 -6.73 -5.06 8.78
CA PHE A 85 -7.01 -5.83 10.00
C PHE A 85 -6.32 -7.19 9.89
N MET A 86 -5.00 -7.22 10.09
CA MET A 86 -4.28 -8.49 10.27
C MET A 86 -4.64 -9.06 11.64
N PRO A 87 -4.98 -10.36 11.75
CA PRO A 87 -4.92 -11.04 13.03
C PRO A 87 -3.52 -10.83 13.62
N ARG A 88 -3.43 -10.59 14.93
CA ARG A 88 -2.19 -10.29 15.69
C ARG A 88 -1.03 -11.29 15.51
N ASN A 89 -1.24 -12.37 14.77
CA ASN A 89 -0.31 -13.49 14.56
C ASN A 89 -0.09 -13.80 13.06
N SER A 90 -0.55 -12.96 12.12
CA SER A 90 -0.26 -13.21 10.71
C SER A 90 1.11 -12.64 10.36
N VAL A 91 2.07 -13.55 10.18
CA VAL A 91 3.45 -13.36 9.71
C VAL A 91 3.54 -12.63 8.34
N THR A 92 2.40 -12.35 7.72
CA THR A 92 2.29 -11.85 6.35
C THR A 92 2.83 -10.44 6.15
N GLY A 93 2.74 -9.53 7.13
CA GLY A 93 3.15 -8.13 6.95
C GLY A 93 4.65 -7.98 6.70
N SER A 94 5.48 -8.42 7.66
CA SER A 94 6.95 -8.34 7.51
C SER A 94 7.48 -9.19 6.36
N ASN A 95 6.82 -10.32 6.04
CA ASN A 95 7.21 -11.16 4.90
C ASN A 95 6.97 -10.46 3.55
N GLU A 96 5.82 -9.80 3.41
CA GLU A 96 5.46 -9.05 2.20
C GLU A 96 6.43 -7.87 2.02
N MET A 97 6.74 -7.15 3.09
CA MET A 97 7.69 -6.05 3.06
C MET A 97 9.13 -6.51 2.75
N LEU A 98 9.59 -7.60 3.36
CA LEU A 98 10.92 -8.17 3.07
C LEU A 98 11.06 -8.49 1.59
N ARG A 99 10.07 -9.19 1.03
CA ARG A 99 10.05 -9.56 -0.39
C ARG A 99 10.11 -8.33 -1.27
N GLU A 100 9.22 -7.37 -1.01
CA GLU A 100 9.11 -6.17 -1.83
C GLU A 100 10.39 -5.35 -1.82
N LEU A 101 11.05 -5.22 -0.66
CA LEU A 101 12.33 -4.52 -0.55
C LEU A 101 13.45 -5.21 -1.32
N LEU A 102 13.64 -6.53 -1.12
CA LEU A 102 14.72 -7.26 -1.77
C LEU A 102 14.51 -7.35 -3.28
N GLU A 103 13.27 -7.58 -3.75
CA GLU A 103 12.95 -7.56 -5.19
C GLU A 103 13.15 -6.15 -5.78
N SER A 104 12.79 -5.09 -5.06
CA SER A 104 13.02 -3.71 -5.54
C SER A 104 14.50 -3.33 -5.54
N ALA A 105 15.29 -3.88 -4.62
CA ALA A 105 16.74 -3.68 -4.60
C ALA A 105 17.41 -4.39 -5.78
N ASP A 106 17.00 -5.62 -6.09
CA ASP A 106 17.48 -6.38 -7.26
C ASP A 106 17.11 -5.71 -8.60
N ASP A 107 15.90 -5.14 -8.68
CA ASP A 107 15.45 -4.38 -9.85
C ASP A 107 16.06 -2.95 -9.95
N GLU A 108 16.89 -2.54 -8.99
CA GLU A 108 17.40 -1.16 -8.84
C GLU A 108 16.28 -0.08 -8.84
N ASP A 109 15.08 -0.42 -8.32
CA ASP A 109 13.92 0.47 -8.26
C ASP A 109 13.93 1.30 -6.96
N GLU A 110 14.84 2.28 -6.91
CA GLU A 110 14.96 3.25 -5.82
C GLU A 110 13.60 3.86 -5.47
N ASP A 111 12.87 4.36 -6.47
CA ASP A 111 11.58 5.04 -6.36
C ASP A 111 10.54 4.20 -5.57
N LYS A 112 10.64 2.89 -5.70
CA LYS A 112 9.79 1.92 -5.00
C LYS A 112 10.25 1.68 -3.57
N ILE A 113 11.55 1.50 -3.33
CA ILE A 113 12.12 1.46 -1.97
C ILE A 113 11.73 2.72 -1.19
N TYR A 114 11.91 3.91 -1.80
CA TYR A 114 11.49 5.19 -1.25
C TYR A 114 10.02 5.19 -0.82
N ARG A 115 9.12 4.48 -1.51
CA ARG A 115 7.67 4.50 -1.20
C ARG A 115 7.27 3.54 -0.09
N GLU A 116 8.05 2.48 0.12
CA GLU A 116 7.79 1.50 1.17
C GLU A 116 8.02 2.06 2.58
N PHE A 117 8.96 2.99 2.71
CA PHE A 117 9.17 3.70 3.98
C PHE A 117 7.98 4.57 4.35
N ALA A 118 7.70 4.61 5.66
CA ALA A 118 6.71 5.50 6.24
C ALA A 118 7.05 6.97 5.97
N GLU A 119 6.02 7.81 5.84
CA GLU A 119 6.21 9.21 5.43
C GLU A 119 7.03 10.00 6.45
N ASN A 120 6.78 9.75 7.74
CA ASN A 120 7.56 10.35 8.82
C ASN A 120 9.06 9.99 8.79
N VAL A 121 9.41 8.80 8.30
CA VAL A 121 10.80 8.34 8.11
C VAL A 121 11.42 9.02 6.90
N ARG A 122 10.69 9.11 5.79
CA ARG A 122 11.15 9.76 4.55
C ARG A 122 11.38 11.26 4.70
N ASP A 123 10.63 11.88 5.61
CA ASP A 123 10.78 13.29 5.92
C ASP A 123 12.06 13.58 6.73
N ASP A 124 12.78 12.55 7.20
CA ASP A 124 14.10 12.74 7.81
C ASP A 124 15.12 13.23 6.77
N ARG A 125 15.94 14.19 7.19
CA ARG A 125 16.88 14.89 6.31
C ARG A 125 18.03 14.01 5.80
N TYR A 126 18.26 12.86 6.41
CA TYR A 126 19.31 11.91 6.04
C TYR A 126 18.75 10.68 5.33
N PHE A 127 17.43 10.59 5.13
CA PHE A 127 16.81 9.41 4.56
C PHE A 127 17.35 9.10 3.16
N GLU A 128 17.44 10.10 2.28
CA GLU A 128 18.01 9.94 0.93
C GLU A 128 19.44 9.38 0.98
N ASP A 129 20.30 9.95 1.84
CA ASP A 129 21.68 9.48 2.03
C ASP A 129 21.72 7.99 2.47
N THR A 130 20.77 7.54 3.30
CA THR A 130 20.70 6.13 3.73
C THR A 130 20.24 5.17 2.62
N VAL A 131 19.46 5.63 1.66
CA VAL A 131 19.05 4.83 0.50
C VAL A 131 20.22 4.66 -0.46
N ASP A 132 20.95 5.74 -0.74
CA ASP A 132 22.16 5.69 -1.57
C ASP A 132 23.22 4.75 -0.95
N ASP A 133 23.51 4.92 0.34
CA ASP A 133 24.46 4.07 1.08
C ASP A 133 24.04 2.59 1.08
N PHE A 134 22.74 2.30 1.08
CA PHE A 134 22.22 0.94 1.02
C PHE A 134 22.47 0.30 -0.33
N PHE A 135 22.17 1.00 -1.43
CA PHE A 135 22.42 0.49 -2.78
C PHE A 135 23.92 0.31 -3.05
N ASP A 136 24.76 1.24 -2.61
CA ASP A 136 26.22 1.09 -2.72
C ASP A 136 26.69 -0.19 -2.02
N LYS A 137 26.24 -0.42 -0.79
CA LYS A 137 26.66 -1.59 -0.01
C LYS A 137 26.07 -2.91 -0.51
N ILE A 138 24.80 -2.94 -0.93
CA ILE A 138 24.17 -4.18 -1.40
C ILE A 138 24.82 -4.64 -2.72
N ASN A 139 25.19 -3.69 -3.58
CA ASN A 139 25.93 -3.98 -4.82
C ASN A 139 27.36 -4.47 -4.54
N ASP A 140 27.96 -4.02 -3.43
CA ASP A 140 29.28 -4.48 -2.98
C ASP A 140 29.25 -5.90 -2.35
N LEU A 141 28.08 -6.43 -1.97
CA LEU A 141 27.97 -7.76 -1.35
C LEU A 141 28.34 -8.91 -2.30
N ASP A 142 28.42 -8.69 -3.62
CA ASP A 142 28.71 -9.71 -4.66
C ASP A 142 27.85 -10.99 -4.53
N VAL A 143 26.69 -10.88 -3.88
CA VAL A 143 25.71 -11.96 -3.68
C VAL A 143 24.29 -11.45 -3.95
N GLU A 144 23.44 -12.32 -4.47
CA GLU A 144 22.02 -12.04 -4.69
C GLU A 144 21.23 -12.40 -3.42
N LEU A 145 20.52 -11.43 -2.85
CA LEU A 145 19.72 -11.63 -1.64
C LEU A 145 18.28 -12.02 -2.01
N ASP A 146 18.05 -13.31 -2.34
CA ASP A 146 16.71 -13.81 -2.67
C ASP A 146 15.80 -13.84 -1.43
N PRO A 147 14.64 -13.14 -1.43
CA PRO A 147 13.71 -13.18 -0.29
C PRO A 147 13.20 -14.59 0.03
N ASP A 148 13.09 -15.49 -0.95
CA ASP A 148 12.65 -16.86 -0.70
C ASP A 148 13.65 -17.66 0.15
N ASP A 149 14.93 -17.28 0.15
CA ASP A 149 15.93 -17.89 1.05
C ASP A 149 15.70 -17.49 2.51
N PHE A 150 15.34 -16.23 2.76
CA PHE A 150 15.04 -15.73 4.10
C PHE A 150 13.69 -16.21 4.65
N LEU A 151 12.71 -16.41 3.78
CA LEU A 151 11.34 -16.72 4.19
C LEU A 151 11.10 -18.21 4.54
N LYS A 152 12.10 -19.07 4.37
CA LYS A 152 12.02 -20.52 4.72
C LYS A 152 11.71 -20.76 6.20
N ASP A 153 12.27 -19.94 7.09
CA ASP A 153 12.21 -20.13 8.53
C ASP A 153 11.22 -19.19 9.26
N TYR A 154 10.35 -18.50 8.52
CA TYR A 154 9.28 -17.60 9.02
C TYR A 154 9.73 -16.40 9.88
N GLY A 155 11.03 -16.24 10.10
CA GLY A 155 11.62 -15.17 10.91
C GLY A 155 11.30 -15.30 12.40
N LYS A 156 12.19 -14.75 13.24
CA LYS A 156 12.02 -14.65 14.68
C LYS A 156 11.29 -13.35 15.03
N ASP A 157 10.19 -13.46 15.77
CA ASP A 157 9.43 -12.31 16.27
C ASP A 157 10.28 -11.43 17.18
N VAL A 158 10.25 -10.12 16.93
CA VAL A 158 10.78 -9.07 17.80
C VAL A 158 9.59 -8.42 18.51
N HIS A 159 9.62 -8.41 19.85
CA HIS A 159 8.54 -7.78 20.61
C HIS A 159 8.66 -6.27 20.52
N LEU A 160 7.69 -5.64 19.84
CA LEU A 160 7.58 -4.20 19.73
C LEU A 160 6.43 -3.70 20.61
N GLU A 161 6.70 -2.69 21.43
CA GLU A 161 5.66 -2.00 22.18
C GLU A 161 4.95 -0.99 21.28
N GLY A 162 3.70 -1.27 20.94
CA GLY A 162 2.79 -0.31 20.31
C GLY A 162 1.73 0.18 21.31
N ASP A 163 1.17 1.36 21.05
CA ASP A 163 -0.04 1.75 21.76
C ASP A 163 -1.26 0.94 21.28
N LYS A 164 -2.43 1.14 21.90
CA LYS A 164 -3.65 0.40 21.55
C LYS A 164 -4.17 0.67 20.13
N ASP A 165 -3.68 1.74 19.50
CA ASP A 165 -4.15 2.27 18.22
C ASP A 165 -3.10 2.06 17.11
N THR A 166 -1.98 1.42 17.45
CA THR A 166 -0.83 1.17 16.56
C THR A 166 -0.49 -0.31 16.55
N TYR A 167 -0.37 -0.88 15.36
CA TYR A 167 0.06 -2.25 15.14
C TYR A 167 1.43 -2.26 14.47
N LEU A 168 2.44 -2.56 15.28
CA LEU A 168 3.82 -2.76 14.86
C LEU A 168 4.10 -4.25 14.69
N ASP A 169 4.91 -4.58 13.68
CA ASP A 169 5.46 -5.92 13.48
C ASP A 169 6.97 -5.80 13.23
N GLY A 170 7.71 -6.75 13.78
CA GLY A 170 9.17 -6.74 13.76
C GLY A 170 9.69 -8.15 13.69
N ARG A 171 10.56 -8.45 12.73
CA ARG A 171 11.10 -9.80 12.52
C ARG A 171 12.57 -9.79 12.12
N ILE A 172 13.29 -10.79 12.59
CA ILE A 172 14.64 -11.11 12.11
C ILE A 172 14.58 -12.39 11.29
N TYR A 173 15.03 -12.33 10.06
CA TYR A 173 15.18 -13.47 9.16
C TYR A 173 16.65 -13.86 9.07
N SER A 174 16.91 -15.11 8.66
CA SER A 174 18.25 -15.60 8.40
C SER A 174 18.27 -16.47 7.16
N ALA A 175 19.31 -16.34 6.33
CA ALA A 175 19.52 -17.15 5.15
C ALA A 175 21.00 -17.55 5.04
N GLY A 176 21.26 -18.76 4.54
CA GLY A 176 22.62 -19.17 4.16
C GLY A 176 22.79 -18.99 2.65
N ILE A 177 23.65 -18.05 2.24
CA ILE A 177 23.88 -17.65 0.85
C ILE A 177 25.38 -17.79 0.57
N ASP A 178 25.74 -18.53 -0.47
CA ASP A 178 27.14 -18.78 -0.88
C ASP A 178 28.11 -19.24 0.23
N GLY A 179 27.57 -19.89 1.26
CA GLY A 179 28.35 -20.43 2.38
C GLY A 179 28.51 -19.48 3.57
N GLU A 180 27.92 -18.28 3.49
CA GLU A 180 27.84 -17.30 4.57
C GLU A 180 26.40 -17.18 5.08
N THR A 181 26.24 -16.80 6.36
CA THR A 181 24.91 -16.57 6.94
C THR A 181 24.63 -15.08 6.96
N TYR A 182 23.51 -14.68 6.37
CA TYR A 182 22.97 -13.33 6.36
C TYR A 182 21.75 -13.25 7.27
N TYR A 183 21.55 -12.10 7.87
CA TYR A 183 20.40 -11.76 8.70
C TYR A 183 19.74 -10.48 8.18
N CYS A 184 18.40 -10.48 8.15
CA CYS A 184 17.61 -9.31 7.78
C CYS A 184 16.65 -8.97 8.92
N TYR A 185 16.74 -7.76 9.46
CA TYR A 185 15.74 -7.21 10.37
C TYR A 185 14.78 -6.32 9.61
N VAL A 186 13.49 -6.55 9.82
CA VAL A 186 12.41 -5.76 9.25
C VAL A 186 11.54 -5.25 10.38
N ARG A 187 11.35 -3.94 10.45
CA ARG A 187 10.43 -3.27 11.37
C ARG A 187 9.41 -2.46 10.60
N ILE A 188 8.13 -2.76 10.80
CA ILE A 188 7.04 -2.09 10.09
C ILE A 188 5.95 -1.61 11.04
N CYS A 189 5.29 -0.54 10.64
CA CYS A 189 3.99 -0.15 11.17
C CYS A 189 2.94 -0.48 10.12
N ILE A 190 2.12 -1.48 10.39
CA ILE A 190 1.08 -1.95 9.46
C ILE A 190 -0.16 -1.06 9.56
N THR A 191 -0.45 -0.53 10.75
CA THR A 191 -1.57 0.37 10.97
C THR A 191 -1.29 1.28 12.15
N ASN A 192 -1.55 2.56 11.98
CA ASN A 192 -1.68 3.52 13.07
C ASN A 192 -2.96 4.32 12.83
N TYR A 193 -3.90 4.27 13.78
CA TYR A 193 -5.19 4.95 13.68
C TYR A 193 -5.12 6.44 14.04
N ASN A 194 -4.05 6.85 14.73
CA ASN A 194 -3.82 8.23 15.13
C ASN A 194 -3.09 9.02 14.04
N ASP A 195 -2.12 8.39 13.39
CA ASP A 195 -1.33 8.99 12.32
C ASP A 195 -1.05 7.97 11.21
N LYS A 196 -1.44 8.29 9.98
CA LYS A 196 -1.22 7.39 8.84
C LYS A 196 0.17 7.52 8.26
N ASP A 197 0.85 8.61 8.57
CA ASP A 197 2.15 8.93 8.02
C ASP A 197 3.22 8.02 8.65
N ASP A 198 2.92 7.45 9.83
CA ASP A 198 3.68 6.39 10.49
C ASP A 198 3.53 5.02 9.81
N VAL A 199 2.59 4.81 8.88
CA VAL A 199 2.36 3.49 8.26
C VAL A 199 3.35 3.24 7.13
N GLY A 200 4.00 2.07 7.18
CA GLY A 200 5.02 1.63 6.25
C GLY A 200 6.23 1.01 6.96
N LEU A 201 7.29 0.81 6.21
CA LEU A 201 8.59 0.39 6.72
C LEU A 201 9.19 1.48 7.61
N GLN A 202 9.66 1.06 8.77
CA GLN A 202 10.34 1.92 9.73
C GLN A 202 11.84 1.69 9.68
N GLN A 203 12.25 0.42 9.67
CA GLN A 203 13.66 0.04 9.70
C GLN A 203 13.89 -1.25 8.90
N PHE A 204 14.95 -1.28 8.11
CA PHE A 204 15.46 -2.44 7.41
C PHE A 204 16.98 -2.53 7.59
N ILE A 205 17.47 -3.65 8.11
CA ILE A 205 18.90 -3.86 8.34
C ILE A 205 19.29 -5.23 7.81
N VAL A 206 20.33 -5.29 6.98
CA VAL A 206 20.98 -6.52 6.54
C VAL A 206 22.34 -6.62 7.20
N CYS A 207 22.73 -7.80 7.66
CA CYS A 207 24.06 -8.02 8.21
C CYS A 207 24.54 -9.46 7.98
N THR A 208 25.86 -9.65 8.01
CA THR A 208 26.48 -10.97 8.09
C THR A 208 26.46 -11.53 9.52
N GLU A 209 26.76 -12.82 9.69
CA GLU A 209 26.77 -13.50 10.98
C GLU A 209 27.70 -12.85 12.02
N ASP A 210 28.86 -12.34 11.62
CA ASP A 210 29.81 -11.68 12.52
C ASP A 210 29.32 -10.33 13.05
N LYS A 211 28.25 -9.79 12.46
CA LYS A 211 27.61 -8.52 12.81
C LYS A 211 26.28 -8.69 13.55
N VAL A 212 25.85 -9.92 13.80
CA VAL A 212 24.53 -10.19 14.42
C VAL A 212 24.40 -9.60 15.83
N ASP A 213 25.49 -9.55 16.61
CA ASP A 213 25.49 -8.94 17.94
C ASP A 213 25.27 -7.42 17.88
N GLU A 214 25.81 -6.76 16.85
CA GLU A 214 25.60 -5.32 16.58
C GLU A 214 24.14 -5.06 16.19
N LEU A 215 23.56 -5.93 15.34
CA LEU A 215 22.13 -5.89 14.99
C LEU A 215 21.24 -5.99 16.24
N TYR A 216 21.50 -6.96 17.13
CA TYR A 216 20.71 -7.10 18.36
C TYR A 216 20.86 -5.89 19.28
N GLY A 217 22.04 -5.28 19.35
CA GLY A 217 22.27 -4.03 20.08
C GLY A 217 21.38 -2.89 19.57
N ILE A 218 21.31 -2.68 18.25
CA ILE A 218 20.44 -1.67 17.63
C ILE A 218 18.97 -1.92 17.96
N ILE A 219 18.52 -3.17 17.87
CA ILE A 219 17.13 -3.56 18.17
C ILE A 219 16.78 -3.32 19.64
N GLU A 220 17.69 -3.63 20.58
CA GLU A 220 17.48 -3.45 22.02
C GLU A 220 17.50 -1.98 22.45
N GLU A 221 18.39 -1.17 21.86
CA GLU A 221 18.44 0.28 22.12
C GLU A 221 17.23 1.00 21.52
N GLY A 222 16.57 0.37 20.53
CA GLY A 222 15.44 0.94 19.83
C GLY A 222 15.83 2.20 19.06
N ASP A 223 17.08 2.26 18.60
CA ASP A 223 17.63 3.44 17.92
C ASP A 223 16.83 3.67 16.63
N VAL A 224 15.99 4.71 16.66
CA VAL A 224 14.99 4.97 15.61
C VAL A 224 15.60 5.73 14.43
N ASP A 225 16.85 6.19 14.54
CA ASP A 225 17.51 7.02 13.54
C ASP A 225 18.23 6.18 12.45
N ILE A 226 18.20 4.84 12.58
CA ILE A 226 18.74 3.91 11.58
C ILE A 226 17.57 3.29 10.82
N TYR A 227 17.35 3.74 9.59
CA TYR A 227 16.19 3.34 8.78
C TYR A 227 16.52 2.25 7.76
N LEU A 228 17.69 2.33 7.14
CA LEU A 228 18.10 1.44 6.08
C LEU A 228 19.61 1.22 6.15
N TYR A 229 20.07 -0.03 6.30
CA TYR A 229 21.48 -0.27 6.52
C TYR A 229 21.95 -1.68 6.13
N VAL A 230 23.21 -1.76 5.67
CA VAL A 230 23.98 -3.00 5.54
C VAL A 230 25.19 -2.92 6.47
N LEU A 231 25.28 -3.85 7.43
CA LEU A 231 26.33 -3.95 8.47
C LEU A 231 27.45 -4.90 8.08
#